data_AF-A0A2V7YW15-F1
#
_entry.id   AF-A0A2V7YW15-F1
#
_cell.length_a   1.000
_cell.length_b   1.000
_cell.length_c   1.000
_cell.angle_alpha   90.00
_cell.angle_beta   90.00
_cell.angle_gamma   90.00
#
_symmetry.space_group_name_H-M   'P 1'
#
loop_
_entity.id
_entity.type
_entity.pdbx_description
1 polymer ?
#
loop_
_entity_poly.entity_id
_entity_poly.type
_entity_poly.pdbx_seq_one_letter_code
_entity_poly.pdbx_strand_id
1 'polypeptide(L)'
;MRRATIGTWLNYATSIGFQVLFASRFGTSHAATAFVIVFSAAISMSGLLISTVQSVAVPRLVAPDGRLLPRTLRFLGVVTALAGLLSLSTALLAEPAAAVLAKLASIDQAQTSELVRWGAVALFAQFLAGELAAVSLSIGDRLIPTVAPTIPSIVAGAALLVQQSAGVVTALQWIAIGSVLQVTMLAILLSRRVRFGSALTPPLTSAALMMLGAYVLLTSI
;
A
#
# COMPACT_ATOMS: atom_id res chain seq x y z
N MET A 1 20.20 -13.79 -5.14
CA MET A 1 20.63 -12.40 -4.93
C MET A 1 20.48 -11.54 -6.17
N ARG A 2 21.16 -11.84 -7.30
CA ARG A 2 21.09 -11.02 -8.54
C ARG A 2 19.68 -10.58 -8.97
N ARG A 3 18.68 -11.47 -8.94
CA ARG A 3 17.30 -11.15 -9.34
C ARG A 3 16.59 -10.14 -8.42
N ALA A 4 16.81 -10.25 -7.10
CA ALA A 4 16.23 -9.33 -6.12
C ALA A 4 16.85 -7.92 -6.25
N THR A 5 18.16 -7.85 -6.49
CA THR A 5 18.87 -6.60 -6.75
C THR A 5 18.32 -5.88 -7.98
N ILE A 6 18.07 -6.61 -9.07
CA ILE A 6 17.44 -6.04 -10.28
C ILE A 6 16.05 -5.48 -9.96
N GLY A 7 15.24 -6.21 -9.18
CA GLY A 7 13.93 -5.72 -8.75
C GLY A 7 14.01 -4.42 -7.95
N THR A 8 14.95 -4.32 -7.01
CA THR A 8 15.19 -3.09 -6.25
C THR A 8 15.57 -1.90 -7.15
N TRP A 9 16.48 -2.11 -8.11
CA TRP A 9 16.86 -1.05 -9.06
C TRP A 9 15.71 -0.64 -9.96
N LEU A 10 14.88 -1.60 -10.40
CA LEU A 10 13.68 -1.31 -11.18
C LEU A 10 12.70 -0.45 -10.37
N ASN A 11 12.48 -0.78 -9.10
CA ASN A 11 11.66 0.02 -8.19
C ASN A 11 12.15 1.47 -8.13
N TYR A 12 13.44 1.68 -7.83
CA TYR A 12 14.02 3.02 -7.78
C TYR A 12 13.90 3.76 -9.10
N ALA A 13 14.20 3.10 -10.23
CA ALA A 13 14.09 3.71 -11.56
C ALA A 13 12.65 4.17 -11.86
N THR A 14 11.65 3.33 -11.56
CA THR A 14 10.24 3.67 -11.79
C THR A 14 9.74 4.79 -10.88
N SER A 15 10.16 4.80 -9.62
CA SER A 15 9.85 5.87 -8.67
C SER A 15 10.46 7.21 -9.11
N ILE A 16 11.75 7.21 -9.50
CA ILE A 16 12.43 8.40 -10.03
C ILE A 16 11.76 8.87 -11.32
N GLY A 17 11.46 7.96 -12.25
CA GLY A 17 10.79 8.28 -13.50
C GLY A 17 9.43 8.95 -13.27
N PHE A 18 8.63 8.42 -12.34
CA PHE A 18 7.37 9.05 -11.94
C PHE A 18 7.60 10.45 -11.32
N GLN A 19 8.56 10.61 -10.42
CA GLN A 19 8.86 11.89 -9.79
C GLN A 19 9.30 12.95 -10.80
N VAL A 20 10.15 12.60 -11.77
CA VAL A 20 10.58 13.49 -12.85
C VAL A 20 9.40 13.90 -13.72
N LEU A 21 8.56 12.94 -14.12
CA LEU A 21 7.35 13.22 -14.90
C LEU A 21 6.39 14.14 -14.13
N PHE A 22 6.13 13.83 -12.86
CA PHE A 22 5.28 14.64 -11.99
C PHE A 22 5.81 16.08 -11.87
N ALA A 23 7.12 16.23 -11.61
CA ALA A 23 7.77 17.53 -11.51
C ALA A 23 7.71 18.33 -12.82
N SER A 24 7.94 17.67 -13.96
CA SER A 24 7.85 18.31 -15.28
C SER A 24 6.46 18.84 -15.60
N ARG A 25 5.42 18.23 -15.02
CA ARG A 25 4.03 18.53 -15.31
C ARG A 25 3.41 19.56 -14.36
N PHE A 26 3.72 19.46 -13.08
CA PHE A 26 3.07 20.25 -12.04
C PHE A 26 4.00 21.27 -11.36
N GLY A 27 5.31 21.18 -11.61
CA GLY A 27 6.32 22.10 -11.13
C GLY A 27 6.23 22.35 -9.62
N THR A 28 6.33 23.62 -9.23
CA THR A 28 6.25 24.09 -7.85
C THR A 28 4.88 24.68 -7.50
N SER A 29 3.81 24.24 -8.16
CA SER A 29 2.46 24.75 -7.89
C SER A 29 1.99 24.42 -6.47
N HIS A 30 1.04 25.21 -5.93
CA HIS A 30 0.41 24.92 -4.65
C HIS A 30 -0.27 23.53 -4.63
N ALA A 31 -0.88 23.14 -5.75
CA ALA A 31 -1.45 21.81 -5.96
C ALA A 31 -0.40 20.70 -5.85
N ALA A 32 0.76 20.87 -6.49
CA ALA A 32 1.88 19.93 -6.37
C ALA A 32 2.39 19.82 -4.93
N THR A 33 2.48 20.96 -4.23
CA THR A 33 2.88 21.00 -2.82
C THR A 33 1.90 20.23 -1.93
N ALA A 34 0.59 20.44 -2.13
CA ALA A 34 -0.47 19.70 -1.42
C ALA A 34 -0.34 18.19 -1.62
N PHE A 35 -0.15 17.78 -2.88
CA PHE A 35 0.08 16.40 -3.24
C PHE A 35 1.30 15.83 -2.51
N VAL A 36 2.45 16.51 -2.55
CA VAL A 36 3.68 16.02 -1.94
C VAL A 36 3.52 15.87 -0.43
N ILE A 37 2.87 16.81 0.25
CA ILE A 37 2.59 16.73 1.69
C ILE A 37 1.74 15.50 2.00
N VAL A 38 0.60 15.35 1.33
CA VAL A 38 -0.34 14.26 1.58
C VAL A 38 0.28 12.90 1.23
N PHE A 39 0.91 12.79 0.07
CA PHE A 39 1.57 11.58 -0.39
C PHE A 39 2.72 11.18 0.55
N SER A 40 3.56 12.13 0.97
CA SER A 40 4.66 11.85 1.90
C SER A 40 4.16 11.40 3.26
N ALA A 41 3.09 12.01 3.78
CA ALA A 41 2.45 11.57 5.02
C ALA A 41 1.90 10.14 4.90
N ALA A 42 1.22 9.83 3.81
CA ALA A 42 0.67 8.50 3.53
C ALA A 42 1.76 7.42 3.45
N ILE A 43 2.83 7.66 2.69
CA ILE A 43 3.96 6.72 2.53
C ILE A 43 4.78 6.58 3.82
N SER A 44 5.00 7.67 4.55
CA SER A 44 5.73 7.62 5.82
C SER A 44 4.96 6.80 6.86
N MET A 45 3.66 7.04 6.98
CA MET A 45 2.81 6.31 7.92
C MET A 45 2.70 4.82 7.56
N SER A 46 2.50 4.49 6.28
CA SER A 46 2.49 3.09 5.86
C SER A 46 3.85 2.43 6.11
N GLY A 47 4.96 3.12 5.85
CA GLY A 47 6.32 2.66 6.15
C GLY A 47 6.55 2.34 7.62
N LEU A 48 6.03 3.16 8.55
CA LEU A 48 6.10 2.91 10.00
C LEU A 48 5.33 1.64 10.39
N LEU A 49 4.12 1.46 9.86
CA LEU A 49 3.30 0.28 10.12
C LEU A 49 3.94 -0.99 9.56
N ILE A 50 4.47 -0.93 8.32
CA ILE A 50 5.21 -2.04 7.70
C ILE A 50 6.45 -2.39 8.51
N SER A 51 7.20 -1.39 8.99
CA SER A 51 8.40 -1.62 9.81
C SER A 51 8.05 -2.33 11.12
N THR A 52 6.88 -2.05 11.70
CA THR A 52 6.36 -2.76 12.88
C THR A 52 6.10 -4.24 12.55
N VAL A 53 5.46 -4.53 11.42
CA VAL A 53 5.24 -5.92 10.95
C VAL A 53 6.58 -6.63 10.73
N GLN A 54 7.53 -5.99 10.04
CA GLN A 54 8.84 -6.56 9.74
C GLN A 54 9.66 -6.84 11.00
N SER A 55 9.56 -5.98 12.02
CA SER A 55 10.36 -6.11 13.24
C SER A 55 9.73 -7.09 14.25
N VAL A 56 8.40 -7.15 14.33
CA VAL A 56 7.70 -7.92 15.36
C VAL A 56 7.18 -9.26 14.85
N ALA A 57 6.58 -9.28 13.65
CA ALA A 57 5.89 -10.45 13.13
C ALA A 57 6.82 -11.38 12.35
N VAL A 58 7.59 -10.85 11.39
CA VAL A 58 8.43 -11.66 10.49
C VAL A 58 9.36 -12.64 11.22
N PRO A 59 10.08 -12.27 12.30
CA PRO A 59 10.96 -13.21 13.00
C PRO A 59 10.24 -14.39 13.65
N ARG A 60 8.92 -14.29 13.82
CA ARG A 60 8.05 -15.25 14.52
C ARG A 60 6.98 -15.84 13.59
N LEU A 61 7.08 -15.59 12.29
CA LEU A 61 6.00 -15.84 11.35
C LEU A 61 6.00 -17.29 10.84
N VAL A 62 7.19 -17.87 10.68
CA VAL A 62 7.40 -19.19 10.07
C VAL A 62 7.98 -20.14 11.11
N ALA A 63 7.33 -21.28 11.32
CA ALA A 63 7.84 -22.37 12.12
C ALA A 63 9.01 -23.09 11.42
N PRO A 64 9.84 -23.87 12.14
CA PRO A 64 10.97 -24.59 11.53
C PRO A 64 10.59 -25.52 10.37
N ASP A 65 9.33 -25.97 10.33
CA ASP A 65 8.75 -26.80 9.26
C ASP A 65 8.19 -25.99 8.08
N GLY A 66 8.39 -24.66 8.07
CA GLY A 66 7.95 -23.76 7.00
C GLY A 66 6.49 -23.30 7.08
N ARG A 67 5.76 -23.64 8.16
CA ARG A 67 4.33 -23.30 8.30
C ARG A 67 4.13 -21.94 8.96
N LEU A 68 3.07 -21.25 8.57
CA LEU A 68 2.68 -19.99 9.23
C LEU A 68 2.05 -20.25 10.60
N LEU A 69 2.53 -19.53 11.62
CA LEU A 69 2.04 -19.67 12.99
C LEU A 69 0.73 -18.90 13.22
N PRO A 70 -0.35 -19.54 13.72
CA PRO A 70 -1.67 -18.90 13.91
C PRO A 70 -1.65 -17.66 14.81
N ARG A 71 -0.81 -17.66 15.85
CA ARG A 71 -0.68 -16.52 16.78
C ARG A 71 -0.13 -15.28 16.06
N THR A 72 0.84 -15.47 15.18
CA THR A 72 1.44 -14.37 14.41
C THR A 72 0.48 -13.88 13.33
N LEU A 73 -0.31 -14.77 12.71
CA LEU A 73 -1.39 -14.38 11.79
C LEU A 73 -2.48 -13.54 12.47
N ARG A 74 -2.84 -13.85 13.73
CA ARG A 74 -3.75 -13.00 14.52
C ARG A 74 -3.17 -11.62 14.77
N PHE A 75 -1.88 -11.53 15.09
CA PHE A 75 -1.19 -10.25 15.27
C PHE A 75 -1.22 -9.42 13.98
N LEU A 76 -0.90 -10.03 12.83
CA LEU A 76 -1.01 -9.38 11.52
C LEU A 76 -2.42 -8.83 11.32
N GLY A 77 -3.46 -9.65 11.49
CA GLY A 77 -4.85 -9.20 11.36
C GLY A 77 -5.24 -8.03 12.28
N VAL A 78 -4.69 -7.96 13.50
CA VAL A 78 -4.88 -6.80 14.40
C VAL A 78 -4.19 -5.56 13.86
N VAL A 79 -2.95 -5.67 13.41
CA VAL A 79 -2.22 -4.52 12.82
C VAL A 79 -2.91 -4.05 11.54
N THR A 80 -3.39 -4.96 10.69
CA THR A 80 -4.19 -4.63 9.51
C THR A 80 -5.47 -3.90 9.87
N ALA A 81 -6.20 -4.36 10.89
CA ALA A 81 -7.42 -3.68 11.34
C ALA A 81 -7.13 -2.27 11.86
N LEU A 82 -6.06 -2.09 12.64
CA LEU A 82 -5.63 -0.77 13.12
C LEU A 82 -5.22 0.16 11.97
N ALA A 83 -4.50 -0.35 10.97
CA ALA A 83 -4.14 0.41 9.77
C ALA A 83 -5.40 0.81 8.97
N GLY A 84 -6.37 -0.09 8.86
CA GLY A 84 -7.66 0.18 8.22
C GLY A 84 -8.46 1.25 8.96
N LEU A 85 -8.52 1.19 10.30
CA LEU A 85 -9.15 2.21 11.14
C LEU A 85 -8.45 3.56 10.98
N LEU A 86 -7.12 3.59 11.02
CA LEU A 86 -6.34 4.81 10.82
C LEU A 86 -6.62 5.44 9.45
N SER A 87 -6.63 4.63 8.39
CA SER A 87 -6.97 5.06 7.03
C SER A 87 -8.39 5.61 6.96
N LEU A 88 -9.36 4.89 7.50
CA LEU A 88 -10.76 5.32 7.52
C LEU A 88 -10.92 6.63 8.29
N SER A 89 -10.33 6.74 9.47
CA SER A 89 -10.33 7.99 10.24
C SER A 89 -9.69 9.15 9.47
N THR A 90 -8.60 8.89 8.75
CA THR A 90 -7.94 9.90 7.90
C THR A 90 -8.87 10.36 6.77
N ALA A 91 -9.57 9.43 6.12
CA ALA A 91 -10.52 9.75 5.05
C ALA A 91 -11.74 10.52 5.57
N LEU A 92 -12.28 10.15 6.74
CA LEU A 92 -13.40 10.83 7.39
C LEU A 92 -13.04 12.23 7.88
N LEU A 93 -11.79 12.42 8.32
CA LEU A 93 -11.25 13.70 8.78
C LEU A 93 -10.55 14.50 7.65
N ALA A 94 -10.79 14.13 6.39
CA ALA A 94 -10.12 14.78 5.26
C ALA A 94 -10.42 16.27 5.13
N GLU A 95 -11.67 16.67 5.33
CA GLU A 95 -12.09 18.08 5.27
C GLU A 95 -11.48 18.93 6.39
N PRO A 96 -11.55 18.53 7.67
CA PRO A 96 -10.89 19.30 8.73
C PRO A 96 -9.36 19.30 8.58
N ALA A 97 -8.75 18.19 8.14
CA ALA A 97 -7.31 18.16 7.86
C ALA A 97 -6.93 19.13 6.71
N ALA A 98 -7.72 19.15 5.64
CA ALA A 98 -7.54 20.06 4.53
C ALA A 98 -7.73 21.53 4.93
N ALA A 99 -8.67 21.83 5.84
CA ALA A 99 -8.87 23.18 6.36
C ALA A 99 -7.63 23.70 7.09
N VAL A 100 -6.92 22.83 7.82
CA VAL A 100 -5.65 23.20 8.48
C VAL A 100 -4.57 23.48 7.44
N LEU A 101 -4.43 22.63 6.42
CA LEU A 101 -3.44 22.83 5.35
C LEU A 101 -3.73 24.08 4.51
N ALA A 102 -5.00 24.36 4.22
CA ALA A 102 -5.43 25.55 3.49
C ALA A 102 -5.04 26.84 4.23
N LYS A 103 -5.21 26.87 5.56
CA LYS A 103 -4.82 28.01 6.42
C LYS A 103 -3.31 28.23 6.46
N LEU A 104 -2.52 27.16 6.44
CA LEU A 104 -1.07 27.24 6.60
C LEU A 104 -0.32 27.54 5.30
N ALA A 105 -0.87 27.14 4.15
CA ALA A 105 -0.13 27.14 2.88
C ALA A 105 -0.88 27.74 1.68
N SER A 106 -2.03 28.40 1.92
CA SER A 106 -2.88 29.00 0.87
C SER A 106 -3.26 28.02 -0.25
N ILE A 107 -3.49 26.77 0.12
CA ILE A 107 -3.83 25.67 -0.79
C ILE A 107 -5.35 25.54 -0.89
N ASP A 108 -5.88 25.20 -2.07
CA ASP A 108 -7.30 24.89 -2.24
C ASP A 108 -7.75 23.74 -1.32
N GLN A 109 -8.72 24.04 -0.45
CA GLN A 109 -9.23 23.11 0.54
C GLN A 109 -9.97 21.94 -0.12
N ALA A 110 -10.75 22.19 -1.17
CA ALA A 110 -11.54 21.16 -1.82
C ALA A 110 -10.62 20.10 -2.44
N GLN A 111 -9.66 20.54 -3.27
CA GLN A 111 -8.65 19.66 -3.85
C GLN A 111 -7.82 18.94 -2.78
N THR A 112 -7.43 19.63 -1.70
CA THR A 112 -6.64 19.01 -0.62
C THR A 112 -7.44 17.94 0.11
N SER A 113 -8.73 18.15 0.35
CA SER A 113 -9.57 17.13 0.99
C SER A 113 -9.67 15.86 0.14
N GLU A 114 -9.76 16.02 -1.19
CA GLU A 114 -9.78 14.90 -2.11
C GLU A 114 -8.44 14.17 -2.14
N LEU A 115 -7.33 14.92 -2.13
CA LEU A 115 -5.99 14.35 -1.97
C LEU A 115 -5.89 13.56 -0.67
N VAL A 116 -6.37 14.06 0.47
CA VAL A 116 -6.31 13.35 1.76
C VAL A 116 -7.11 12.05 1.72
N ARG A 117 -8.29 12.04 1.09
CA ARG A 117 -9.09 10.82 0.89
C ARG A 117 -8.34 9.78 0.08
N TRP A 118 -7.79 10.16 -1.08
CA TRP A 118 -6.98 9.24 -1.90
C TRP A 118 -5.66 8.85 -1.26
N GLY A 119 -5.07 9.74 -0.46
CA GLY A 119 -3.89 9.48 0.36
C GLY A 119 -4.15 8.42 1.42
N ALA A 120 -5.34 8.43 2.04
CA ALA A 120 -5.77 7.36 2.95
C ALA A 120 -5.89 6.01 2.24
N VAL A 121 -6.53 5.97 1.07
CA VAL A 121 -6.60 4.75 0.24
C VAL A 121 -5.20 4.24 -0.11
N ALA A 122 -4.31 5.13 -0.56
CA ALA A 122 -2.94 4.78 -0.88
C ALA A 122 -2.15 4.28 0.35
N LEU A 123 -2.31 4.93 1.51
CA LEU A 123 -1.71 4.51 2.78
C LEU A 123 -2.08 3.06 3.11
N PHE A 124 -3.38 2.74 3.09
CA PHE A 124 -3.85 1.41 3.46
C PHE A 124 -3.43 0.35 2.44
N ALA A 125 -3.57 0.64 1.14
CA ALA A 125 -3.13 -0.26 0.09
C ALA A 125 -1.61 -0.53 0.15
N GLN A 126 -0.81 0.50 0.42
CA GLN A 126 0.64 0.34 0.57
C GLN A 126 1.01 -0.43 1.83
N PHE A 127 0.31 -0.20 2.93
CA PHE A 127 0.47 -1.01 4.14
C PHE A 127 0.19 -2.49 3.85
N LEU A 128 -0.94 -2.81 3.23
CA LEU A 128 -1.29 -4.19 2.85
C LEU A 128 -0.25 -4.81 1.94
N ALA A 129 0.22 -4.07 0.93
CA ALA A 129 1.24 -4.56 0.02
C ALA A 129 2.56 -4.83 0.76
N GLY A 130 2.97 -3.95 1.67
CA GLY A 130 4.17 -4.11 2.49
C GLY A 130 4.06 -5.27 3.49
N GLU A 131 2.87 -5.49 4.08
CA GLU A 131 2.58 -6.63 4.93
C GLU A 131 2.69 -7.95 4.15
N LEU A 132 2.05 -8.07 2.98
CA LEU A 132 2.16 -9.24 2.11
C LEU A 132 3.59 -9.48 1.63
N ALA A 133 4.32 -8.40 1.31
CA ALA A 133 5.72 -8.47 0.93
C ALA A 133 6.58 -9.00 2.10
N ALA A 134 6.34 -8.54 3.33
CA ALA A 134 7.01 -9.03 4.53
C ALA A 134 6.74 -10.53 4.77
N VAL A 135 5.49 -10.97 4.60
CA VAL A 135 5.13 -12.39 4.68
C VAL A 135 5.84 -13.19 3.58
N SER A 136 5.86 -12.69 2.35
CA SER A 136 6.54 -13.34 1.22
C SER A 136 8.04 -13.50 1.47
N LEU A 137 8.69 -12.47 2.03
CA LEU A 137 10.10 -12.51 2.41
C LEU A 137 10.36 -13.57 3.50
N SER A 138 9.45 -13.71 4.47
CA SER A 138 9.57 -14.69 5.56
C SER A 138 9.60 -16.14 5.07
N ILE A 139 8.89 -16.44 3.97
CA ILE A 139 8.85 -17.77 3.34
C ILE A 139 9.91 -17.94 2.24
N GLY A 140 10.85 -16.99 2.13
CA GLY A 140 12.00 -17.07 1.23
C GLY A 140 11.78 -16.52 -0.18
N ASP A 141 10.62 -15.94 -0.50
CA ASP A 141 10.41 -15.26 -1.78
C ASP A 141 10.98 -13.85 -1.75
N ARG A 142 12.02 -13.62 -2.57
CA ARG A 142 12.75 -12.35 -2.59
C ARG A 142 12.56 -11.55 -3.87
N LEU A 143 11.98 -12.12 -4.92
CA LEU A 143 11.86 -11.42 -6.21
C LEU A 143 10.57 -10.60 -6.25
N ILE A 144 9.44 -11.26 -5.96
CA ILE A 144 8.12 -10.64 -6.04
C ILE A 144 8.03 -9.40 -5.12
N PRO A 145 8.47 -9.46 -3.85
CA PRO A 145 8.50 -8.29 -2.96
C PRO A 145 9.36 -7.12 -3.45
N THR A 146 10.41 -7.38 -4.24
CA THR A 146 11.30 -6.33 -4.76
C THR A 146 10.76 -5.63 -6.00
N VAL A 147 9.94 -6.31 -6.80
CA VAL A 147 9.38 -5.76 -8.03
C VAL A 147 7.99 -5.15 -7.79
N ALA A 148 7.19 -5.73 -6.89
CA ALA A 148 5.83 -5.26 -6.63
C ALA A 148 5.70 -3.73 -6.42
N PRO A 149 6.61 -3.03 -5.72
CA PRO A 149 6.52 -1.59 -5.52
C PRO A 149 6.68 -0.74 -6.80
N THR A 150 7.07 -1.33 -7.95
CA THR A 150 7.12 -0.61 -9.23
C THR A 150 5.74 -0.31 -9.79
N ILE A 151 4.74 -1.14 -9.43
CA ILE A 151 3.41 -1.12 -10.06
C ILE A 151 2.71 0.25 -9.88
N PRO A 152 2.62 0.83 -8.66
CA PRO A 152 2.01 2.14 -8.47
C PRO A 152 2.64 3.24 -9.32
N SER A 153 3.98 3.30 -9.38
CA SER A 153 4.70 4.30 -10.16
C SER A 153 4.50 4.14 -11.66
N ILE A 154 4.49 2.90 -12.16
CA ILE A 154 4.23 2.60 -13.57
C ILE A 154 2.79 2.99 -13.94
N VAL A 155 1.80 2.60 -13.14
CA VAL A 155 0.38 2.90 -13.40
C VAL A 155 0.13 4.40 -13.40
N ALA A 156 0.63 5.11 -12.38
CA ALA A 156 0.51 6.56 -12.29
C ALA A 156 1.27 7.28 -13.41
N GLY A 157 2.50 6.85 -13.71
CA GLY A 157 3.30 7.43 -14.79
C GLY A 157 2.65 7.24 -16.16
N ALA A 158 2.19 6.04 -16.47
CA ALA A 158 1.50 5.73 -17.72
C ALA A 158 0.22 6.57 -17.87
N ALA A 159 -0.58 6.68 -16.80
CA ALA A 159 -1.79 7.49 -16.82
C ALA A 159 -1.49 8.98 -17.06
N LEU A 160 -0.44 9.53 -16.44
CA LEU A 160 -0.03 10.92 -16.69
C LEU A 160 0.49 11.14 -18.11
N LEU A 161 1.13 10.15 -18.74
CA LEU A 161 1.55 10.26 -20.14
C LEU A 161 0.37 10.25 -21.11
N VAL A 162 -0.66 9.46 -20.82
CA VAL A 162 -1.86 9.33 -21.67
C VAL A 162 -2.83 10.50 -21.47
N GLN A 163 -3.05 10.93 -20.24
CA GLN A 163 -4.04 11.96 -19.90
C GLN A 163 -3.36 13.31 -19.67
N GLN A 164 -3.22 14.12 -20.71
CA GLN A 164 -2.52 15.43 -20.65
C GLN A 164 -3.25 16.50 -19.81
N SER A 165 -4.55 16.32 -19.53
CA SER A 165 -5.35 17.22 -18.67
C SER A 165 -5.45 16.80 -17.21
N ALA A 166 -4.98 15.60 -16.85
CA ALA A 166 -4.94 15.10 -15.47
C ALA A 166 -4.28 16.08 -14.47
N GLY A 167 -4.95 16.29 -13.33
CA GLY A 167 -4.46 17.08 -12.20
C GLY A 167 -3.68 16.23 -11.19
N VAL A 168 -3.22 16.88 -10.11
CA VAL A 168 -2.49 16.20 -9.02
C VAL A 168 -3.35 15.18 -8.28
N VAL A 169 -4.66 15.41 -8.19
CA VAL A 169 -5.62 14.44 -7.62
C VAL A 169 -5.64 13.17 -8.46
N THR A 170 -5.75 13.31 -9.79
CA THR A 170 -5.73 12.19 -10.72
C THR A 170 -4.41 11.42 -10.63
N ALA A 171 -3.29 12.10 -10.44
CA ALA A 171 -2.01 11.44 -10.19
C ALA A 171 -2.07 10.54 -8.94
N LEU A 172 -2.62 11.04 -7.83
CA LEU A 172 -2.74 10.27 -6.57
C LEU A 172 -3.73 9.12 -6.69
N GLN A 173 -4.84 9.33 -7.40
CA GLN A 173 -5.81 8.28 -7.74
C GLN A 173 -5.13 7.10 -8.43
N TRP A 174 -4.32 7.36 -9.46
CA TRP A 174 -3.63 6.31 -10.19
C TRP A 174 -2.54 5.61 -9.36
N ILE A 175 -1.89 6.33 -8.43
CA ILE A 175 -1.01 5.70 -7.44
C ILE A 175 -1.81 4.75 -6.55
N ALA A 176 -2.95 5.19 -6.03
CA ALA A 176 -3.81 4.38 -5.16
C ALA A 176 -4.29 3.13 -5.90
N ILE A 177 -4.79 3.28 -7.13
CA ILE A 177 -5.20 2.16 -8.01
C ILE A 177 -4.03 1.20 -8.25
N GLY A 178 -2.85 1.71 -8.61
CA GLY A 178 -1.67 0.87 -8.79
C GLY A 178 -1.23 0.16 -7.52
N SER A 179 -1.47 0.76 -6.35
CA SER A 179 -1.23 0.12 -5.04
C SER A 179 -2.22 -1.01 -4.76
N VAL A 180 -3.50 -0.84 -5.13
CA VAL A 180 -4.49 -1.92 -5.06
C VAL A 180 -4.11 -3.06 -6.01
N LEU A 181 -3.69 -2.77 -7.24
CA LEU A 181 -3.20 -3.79 -8.17
C LEU A 181 -1.98 -4.54 -7.62
N GLN A 182 -1.07 -3.83 -6.95
CA GLN A 182 0.07 -4.41 -6.25
C GLN A 182 -0.37 -5.38 -5.14
N VAL A 183 -1.35 -5.00 -4.32
CA VAL A 183 -1.94 -5.86 -3.27
C VAL A 183 -2.52 -7.12 -3.90
N THR A 184 -3.37 -6.98 -4.92
CA THR A 184 -4.03 -8.11 -5.59
C THR A 184 -3.01 -9.08 -6.17
N MET A 185 -1.98 -8.58 -6.85
CA MET A 185 -0.90 -9.41 -7.37
C MET A 185 -0.18 -10.17 -6.25
N LEU A 186 0.20 -9.49 -5.18
CA LEU A 186 0.90 -10.10 -4.04
C LEU A 186 0.04 -11.17 -3.35
N ALA A 187 -1.25 -10.90 -3.14
CA ALA A 187 -2.19 -11.85 -2.53
C ALA A 187 -2.35 -13.11 -3.38
N ILE A 188 -2.52 -12.97 -4.70
CA ILE A 188 -2.62 -14.10 -5.63
C ILE A 188 -1.34 -14.94 -5.61
N LEU A 189 -0.17 -14.30 -5.65
CA LEU A 189 1.10 -15.02 -5.68
C LEU A 189 1.41 -15.71 -4.35
N LEU A 190 1.08 -15.07 -3.23
CA LEU A 190 1.30 -15.62 -1.90
C LEU A 190 0.35 -16.78 -1.59
N SER A 191 -0.91 -16.71 -2.00
CA SER A 191 -1.89 -17.79 -1.77
C SER A 191 -1.48 -19.13 -2.41
N ARG A 192 -0.70 -19.08 -3.51
CA ARG A 192 -0.15 -20.27 -4.18
C ARG A 192 1.06 -20.89 -3.46
N ARG A 193 1.66 -20.17 -2.52
CA ARG A 193 2.95 -20.55 -1.87
C ARG A 193 2.83 -20.86 -0.40
N VAL A 194 1.84 -20.30 0.29
CA VAL A 194 1.63 -20.52 1.72
C VAL A 194 1.03 -21.90 1.98
N ARG A 195 1.66 -22.66 2.89
CA ARG A 195 1.10 -23.89 3.46
C ARG A 195 0.61 -23.61 4.88
N PHE A 196 -0.68 -23.79 5.12
CA PHE A 196 -1.28 -23.54 6.44
C PHE A 196 -1.02 -24.71 7.41
N GLY A 197 -0.89 -24.37 8.70
CA GLY A 197 -0.95 -25.29 9.84
C GLY A 197 -2.21 -26.17 9.84
N SER A 198 -2.14 -27.43 10.25
CA SER A 198 -3.30 -28.34 10.38
C SER A 198 -4.17 -27.96 11.58
N ALA A 199 -3.66 -27.05 12.42
CA ALA A 199 -4.44 -26.34 13.44
C ALA A 199 -5.25 -25.15 12.87
N LEU A 200 -5.09 -24.83 11.57
CA LEU A 200 -5.93 -23.88 10.82
C LEU A 200 -6.98 -24.59 9.95
N THR A 201 -7.15 -25.90 10.09
CA THR A 201 -8.35 -26.62 9.65
C THR A 201 -9.28 -26.89 10.84
N PRO A 202 -10.04 -25.90 11.35
CA PRO A 202 -11.42 -26.20 11.72
C PRO A 202 -12.19 -26.55 10.42
N PRO A 203 -13.33 -27.26 10.49
CA PRO A 203 -14.09 -27.59 9.28
C PRO A 203 -14.31 -26.33 8.45
N LEU A 204 -14.14 -26.45 7.13
CA LEU A 204 -14.25 -25.43 6.09
C LEU A 204 -15.67 -24.84 5.98
N THR A 205 -16.21 -24.34 7.08
CA THR A 205 -17.51 -23.72 7.13
C THR A 205 -17.38 -22.43 7.91
N SER A 206 -17.63 -21.33 7.21
CA SER A 206 -17.98 -20.02 7.76
C SER A 206 -16.82 -19.07 8.03
N ALA A 207 -15.95 -19.25 9.04
CA ALA A 207 -15.10 -18.14 9.51
C ALA A 207 -13.89 -17.81 8.61
N ALA A 208 -13.14 -18.81 8.16
CA ALA A 208 -11.97 -18.59 7.30
C ALA A 208 -12.36 -18.16 5.88
N LEU A 209 -13.45 -18.72 5.35
CA LEU A 209 -14.08 -18.27 4.10
C LEU A 209 -14.69 -16.87 4.23
N MET A 210 -15.24 -16.51 5.39
CA MET A 210 -15.68 -15.13 5.65
C MET A 210 -14.51 -14.17 5.81
N MET A 211 -13.35 -14.57 6.37
CA MET A 211 -12.19 -13.69 6.46
C MET A 211 -11.46 -13.52 5.13
N LEU A 212 -11.28 -14.60 4.36
CA LEU A 212 -10.73 -14.51 3.00
C LEU A 212 -11.74 -13.87 2.03
N GLY A 213 -13.03 -14.16 2.21
CA GLY A 213 -14.12 -13.53 1.48
C GLY A 213 -14.24 -12.05 1.80
N ALA A 214 -14.15 -11.64 3.07
CA ALA A 214 -14.11 -10.23 3.47
C ALA A 214 -12.83 -9.54 2.98
N TYR A 215 -11.68 -10.24 2.99
CA TYR A 215 -10.44 -9.73 2.42
C TYR A 215 -10.56 -9.52 0.90
N VAL A 216 -11.18 -10.44 0.16
CA VAL A 216 -11.41 -10.31 -1.28
C VAL A 216 -12.48 -9.24 -1.57
N LEU A 217 -13.61 -9.23 -0.86
CA LEU A 217 -14.71 -8.26 -1.04
C LEU A 217 -14.29 -6.83 -0.70
N LEU A 218 -13.47 -6.62 0.34
CA LEU A 218 -12.93 -5.29 0.68
C LEU A 218 -11.85 -4.81 -0.30
N THR A 219 -11.30 -5.70 -1.13
CA THR A 219 -10.35 -5.35 -2.20
C THR A 219 -10.97 -5.31 -3.60
N SER A 220 -12.29 -5.55 -3.72
CA SER A 220 -13.03 -5.63 -5.00
C SER A 220 -14.09 -4.53 -5.19
N ILE A 221 -14.08 -3.49 -4.35
CA ILE A 221 -14.88 -2.26 -4.47
C ILE A 221 -13.91 -1.09 -4.56
#